data_AF-A0A2J9VLG3-F1
#
_entry.id   AF-A0A2J9VLG3-F1
#
_cell.length_a   1.000
_cell.length_b   1.000
_cell.length_c   1.000
_cell.angle_alpha   90.00
_cell.angle_beta   90.00
_cell.angle_gamma   90.00
#
_symmetry.space_group_name_H-M   'P 1'
#
loop_
_entity.id
_entity.type
_entity.pdbx_description
1 polymer ?
#
loop_
_entity_poly.entity_id
_entity_poly.type
_entity_poly.pdbx_seq_one_letter_code
_entity_poly.pdbx_strand_id
1 'polypeptide(L)'
;MNSRPAERIDDNNGQTQFQRSKTVSTINSTDALAMVEHGSELTLSITTPVGTKFVCRTPFIGTHTDKFLLVEIPKISADDLEYFFQEGFWMN
;
A
#
# COMPACT_ATOMS: atom_id res chain seq x y z
N MET A 1 -44.57 -2.26 50.98
CA MET A 1 -43.86 -0.97 50.86
C MET A 1 -42.37 -1.24 50.99
N ASN A 2 -41.66 -1.45 49.88
CA ASN A 2 -40.74 -0.48 49.21
C ASN A 2 -39.30 -0.73 49.69
N SER A 3 -38.27 -0.96 48.88
CA SER A 3 -38.09 -0.98 47.41
C SER A 3 -36.80 -1.76 47.14
N ARG A 4 -36.75 -2.59 46.10
CA ARG A 4 -35.47 -3.10 45.57
C ARG A 4 -34.81 -1.99 44.74
N PRO A 5 -33.53 -1.64 44.93
CA PRO A 5 -32.85 -0.78 43.99
C PRO A 5 -32.60 -1.55 42.68
N ALA A 6 -32.96 -0.94 41.56
CA ALA A 6 -32.61 -1.43 40.24
C ALA A 6 -31.15 -1.07 39.98
N GLU A 7 -30.24 -2.05 40.07
CA GLU A 7 -28.85 -1.88 39.63
C GLU A 7 -28.69 -2.43 38.20
N ARG A 8 -28.52 -1.43 37.34
CA ARG A 8 -28.07 -1.35 35.95
C ARG A 8 -27.44 -2.62 35.36
N ILE A 9 -28.04 -3.07 34.26
CA ILE A 9 -27.37 -3.91 33.26
C ILE A 9 -26.34 -3.00 32.58
N ASP A 10 -25.08 -3.13 32.98
CA ASP A 10 -23.95 -2.57 32.23
C ASP A 10 -23.67 -3.49 31.03
N ASP A 11 -24.45 -3.31 29.96
CA ASP A 11 -24.10 -3.80 28.62
C ASP A 11 -22.91 -2.98 28.10
N ASN A 12 -21.73 -3.24 28.64
CA ASN A 12 -20.47 -2.81 28.04
C ASN A 12 -19.64 -4.06 27.71
N ASN A 13 -20.17 -4.88 26.80
CA ASN A 13 -19.31 -5.66 25.92
C ASN A 13 -18.59 -4.68 24.99
N GLY A 14 -17.62 -3.98 25.57
CA GLY A 14 -16.70 -3.10 24.91
C GLY A 14 -16.09 -3.91 23.78
N GLN A 15 -16.54 -3.58 22.57
CA GLN A 15 -15.93 -3.96 21.32
C GLN A 15 -14.43 -3.88 21.55
N THR A 16 -13.76 -5.03 21.60
CA THR A 16 -12.31 -5.09 21.55
C THR A 16 -11.98 -4.60 20.16
N GLN A 17 -11.92 -3.28 20.02
CA GLN A 17 -11.33 -2.62 18.89
C GLN A 17 -9.89 -3.11 18.94
N PHE A 18 -9.61 -4.18 18.18
CA PHE A 18 -8.26 -4.46 17.72
C PHE A 18 -7.90 -3.27 16.84
N GLN A 19 -7.58 -2.15 17.49
CA GLN A 19 -6.79 -1.09 16.94
C GLN A 19 -5.46 -1.77 16.67
N ARG A 20 -5.35 -2.36 15.46
CA ARG A 20 -4.07 -2.81 14.93
C ARG A 20 -3.24 -1.54 14.88
N SER A 21 -2.45 -1.28 15.92
CA SER A 21 -1.36 -0.33 15.86
C SER A 21 -0.52 -0.78 14.67
N LYS A 22 -0.61 -0.05 13.57
CA LYS A 22 0.21 -0.29 12.39
C LYS A 22 1.62 0.16 12.77
N THR A 23 2.40 -0.78 13.30
CA THR A 23 3.80 -0.56 13.60
C THR A 23 4.58 -0.57 12.29
N VAL A 24 5.32 0.51 12.00
CA VAL A 24 6.24 0.58 10.87
C VAL A 24 7.48 -0.24 11.22
N SER A 25 7.88 -1.16 10.33
CA SER A 25 9.09 -1.95 10.47
C SER A 25 9.76 -2.13 9.11
N THR A 26 11.09 -2.25 9.11
CA THR A 26 11.86 -2.52 7.89
C THR A 26 11.98 -4.02 7.71
N ILE A 27 11.43 -4.53 6.61
CA ILE A 27 11.45 -5.95 6.24
C ILE A 27 12.28 -6.07 4.96
N ASN A 28 12.94 -7.21 4.74
CA ASN A 28 13.65 -7.46 3.49
C ASN A 28 12.66 -7.48 2.29
N SER A 29 13.16 -7.17 1.10
CA SER A 29 12.32 -7.01 -0.09
C SER A 29 11.60 -8.30 -0.48
N THR A 30 12.23 -9.46 -0.34
CA THR A 30 11.64 -10.77 -0.71
C THR A 30 10.43 -11.09 0.17
N ASP A 31 10.56 -10.94 1.49
CA ASP A 31 9.49 -11.20 2.44
C ASP A 31 8.38 -10.16 2.30
N ALA A 32 8.72 -8.90 2.02
CA ALA A 32 7.74 -7.84 1.78
C ALA A 32 6.95 -8.07 0.48
N LEU A 33 7.63 -8.45 -0.62
CA LEU A 33 6.99 -8.72 -1.92
C LEU A 33 6.17 -10.01 -1.89
N ALA A 34 6.54 -11.00 -1.08
CA ALA A 34 5.73 -12.20 -0.87
C ALA A 34 4.37 -11.91 -0.21
N MET A 35 4.23 -10.77 0.47
CA MET A 35 2.95 -10.31 1.03
C MET A 35 2.06 -9.58 0.01
N VAL A 36 2.58 -9.29 -1.20
CA VAL A 36 1.86 -8.59 -2.26
C VAL A 36 1.34 -9.61 -3.28
N GLU A 37 0.03 -9.62 -3.50
CA GLU A 37 -0.60 -10.53 -4.46
C GLU A 37 -0.29 -10.12 -5.92
N HIS A 38 -0.05 -11.09 -6.79
CA HIS A 38 0.10 -10.85 -8.22
C HIS A 38 -1.19 -10.23 -8.80
N GLY A 39 -1.07 -9.26 -9.71
CA GLY A 39 -2.22 -8.54 -10.27
C GLY A 39 -2.79 -7.47 -9.33
N SER A 40 -2.23 -7.28 -8.13
CA SER A 40 -2.57 -6.13 -7.30
C SER A 40 -2.12 -4.81 -7.95
N GLU A 41 -2.80 -3.72 -7.61
CA GLU A 41 -2.48 -2.39 -8.11
C GLU A 41 -1.31 -1.78 -7.32
N LEU A 42 -0.22 -1.45 -8.02
CA LEU A 42 0.88 -0.66 -7.47
C LEU A 42 0.70 0.80 -7.80
N THR A 43 0.97 1.66 -6.82
CA THR A 43 1.10 3.10 -7.02
C THR A 43 2.57 3.44 -7.14
N LEU A 44 2.98 3.97 -8.29
CA LEU A 44 4.35 4.36 -8.59
C LEU A 44 4.47 5.88 -8.49
N SER A 45 5.32 6.37 -7.59
CA SER A 45 5.64 7.80 -7.49
C SER A 45 7.03 8.06 -8.06
N ILE A 46 7.07 8.59 -9.28
CA ILE A 46 8.29 8.88 -10.02
C ILE A 46 8.71 10.33 -9.75
N THR A 47 9.98 10.53 -9.43
CA THR A 47 10.58 11.87 -9.35
C THR A 47 11.64 12.00 -10.44
N THR A 48 11.38 12.86 -11.43
CA THR A 48 12.34 13.16 -12.50
C THR A 48 13.56 13.92 -11.96
N PRO A 49 14.72 13.88 -12.65
CA PRO A 49 15.92 14.62 -12.22
C PRO A 49 15.73 16.14 -12.10
N VAL A 50 14.76 16.71 -12.81
CA VAL A 50 14.38 18.13 -12.73
C VAL A 50 13.42 18.43 -11.57
N GLY A 51 13.05 17.43 -10.76
CA GLY A 51 12.22 17.57 -9.57
C GLY A 51 10.72 17.42 -9.82
N THR A 52 10.28 17.22 -11.06
CA THR A 52 8.86 16.95 -11.37
C THR A 52 8.46 15.60 -10.82
N LYS A 53 7.34 15.58 -10.09
CA LYS A 53 6.74 14.36 -9.54
C LYS A 53 5.59 13.90 -10.41
N PHE A 54 5.52 12.60 -10.63
CA PHE A 54 4.45 11.96 -11.37
C PHE A 54 3.98 10.73 -10.61
N VAL A 55 2.67 10.54 -10.51
CA VAL A 55 2.08 9.39 -9.82
C VAL A 55 1.21 8.64 -10.80
N CYS A 56 1.47 7.35 -10.97
CA CYS A 56 0.65 6.48 -11.80
C CYS A 56 0.35 5.16 -11.09
N ARG A 57 -0.63 4.42 -11.62
CA ARG A 57 -1.05 3.13 -11.11
C ARG A 57 -0.87 2.08 -12.19
N THR A 58 -0.34 0.93 -11.82
CA THR A 58 -0.16 -0.19 -12.74
C THR A 58 -0.28 -1.54 -12.01
N PRO A 59 -0.83 -2.58 -12.66
CA PRO A 59 -0.80 -3.93 -12.14
C PRO A 59 0.62 -4.46 -11.91
N PHE A 60 0.82 -5.08 -10.74
CA PHE A 60 2.00 -5.87 -10.44
C PHE A 60 1.95 -7.20 -11.18
N ILE A 61 2.97 -7.52 -11.97
CA ILE A 61 3.06 -8.83 -12.64
C ILE A 61 3.71 -9.84 -11.70
N GLY A 62 4.84 -9.48 -11.09
CA GLY A 62 5.62 -10.37 -10.24
C GLY A 62 7.06 -9.95 -10.11
N THR A 63 7.88 -10.83 -9.56
CA THR A 63 9.34 -10.67 -9.49
C THR A 63 10.04 -11.72 -10.33
N HIS A 64 11.12 -11.33 -11.02
CA HIS A 64 12.06 -12.27 -11.59
C HIS A 64 13.24 -12.42 -10.63
N THR A 65 13.25 -13.55 -9.92
CA THR A 65 14.18 -13.83 -8.83
C THR A 65 14.23 -12.66 -7.83
N ASP A 66 15.41 -12.20 -7.48
CA ASP A 66 15.74 -11.05 -6.64
C ASP A 66 16.21 -9.82 -7.45
N LYS A 67 16.12 -9.87 -8.79
CA LYS A 67 16.77 -8.88 -9.66
C LYS A 67 15.82 -7.83 -10.21
N PHE A 68 14.63 -8.27 -10.61
CA PHE A 68 13.69 -7.41 -11.32
C PHE A 68 12.30 -7.53 -10.74
N LEU A 69 11.65 -6.37 -10.63
CA LEU A 69 10.22 -6.25 -10.37
C LEU A 69 9.54 -5.95 -11.71
N LEU A 70 8.58 -6.78 -12.08
CA LEU A 70 7.84 -6.66 -13.34
C LEU A 70 6.47 -6.05 -13.05
N VAL A 71 6.14 -5.01 -13.82
CA VAL A 71 4.85 -4.33 -13.81
C VAL A 71 4.33 -4.19 -15.22
N GLU A 72 3.02 -4.09 -15.35
CA GLU A 72 2.41 -3.74 -16.63
C GLU A 72 2.74 -2.29 -17.00
N ILE A 73 2.63 -1.97 -18.29
CA ILE A 73 2.76 -0.58 -18.75
C ILE A 73 1.53 0.20 -18.24
N PRO A 74 1.74 1.31 -17.49
CA PRO A 74 0.62 2.09 -16.96
C PRO A 74 -0.22 2.67 -18.10
N LYS A 75 -1.55 2.73 -17.90
CA LYS A 75 -2.51 3.29 -18.87
C LYS A 75 -2.51 4.82 -18.82
N ILE A 76 -1.40 5.43 -19.21
CA ILE A 76 -1.19 6.88 -19.26
C ILE A 76 -1.03 7.34 -20.72
N SER A 77 -0.95 8.65 -20.95
CA SER A 77 -0.71 9.17 -22.31
C SER A 77 0.65 8.73 -22.84
N ALA A 78 0.79 8.62 -24.16
CA ALA A 78 2.07 8.26 -24.77
C ALA A 78 3.17 9.27 -24.42
N ASP A 79 2.83 10.56 -24.39
CA ASP A 79 3.75 11.64 -24.02
C ASP A 79 4.21 11.51 -22.56
N ASP A 80 3.31 11.20 -21.63
CA ASP A 80 3.66 11.00 -20.21
C ASP A 80 4.50 9.73 -20.02
N LEU A 81 4.19 8.66 -20.76
CA LEU A 81 4.97 7.42 -20.72
C LEU A 81 6.39 7.65 -21.22
N GLU A 82 6.55 8.34 -22.35
CA GLU A 82 7.86 8.66 -22.90
C GLU A 82 8.63 9.64 -22.01
N TYR A 83 7.95 10.60 -21.37
CA TYR A 83 8.61 11.60 -20.54
C TYR A 83 8.98 11.09 -19.14
N PHE A 84 8.08 10.37 -18.45
CA PHE A 84 8.25 9.98 -17.05
C PHE A 84 8.75 8.55 -16.86
N PHE A 85 8.56 7.65 -17.82
CA PHE A 85 8.87 6.23 -17.68
C PHE A 85 10.21 5.87 -18.34
N GLN A 86 11.23 6.68 -18.08
CA GLN A 86 12.60 6.50 -18.57
C GLN A 86 13.46 5.77 -17.55
N GLU A 87 14.43 5.00 -18.03
CA GLU A 87 15.40 4.31 -17.17
C GLU A 87 16.22 5.32 -16.35
N GLY A 88 16.49 4.98 -15.08
CA GLY A 88 17.31 5.80 -14.18
C GLY A 88 16.56 6.83 -13.35
N PHE A 89 15.24 6.97 -13.51
CA PHE A 89 14.44 7.85 -12.65
C PHE A 89 14.17 7.20 -11.29
N TRP A 90 14.12 8.02 -10.24
CA TRP A 90 13.87 7.54 -8.89
C TRP A 90 12.38 7.28 -8.66
N MET A 91 12.09 6.14 -8.05
CA MET A 91 10.76 5.68 -7.67
C MET A 91 10.72 5.56 -6.15
N ASN A 92 9.77 6.25 -5.50
CA ASN A 92 9.58 6.27 -4.05
C ASN A 92 8.19 5.79 -3.64
#